data_AF-A0A9Q0MVY9-F1
#
_entry.id   AF-A0A9Q0MVY9-F1
#
_cell.length_a   1.000
_cell.length_b   1.000
_cell.length_c   1.000
_cell.angle_alpha   90.00
_cell.angle_beta   90.00
_cell.angle_gamma   90.00
#
_symmetry.space_group_name_H-M   'P 1'
#
loop_
_entity.id
_entity.type
_entity.pdbx_description
1 polymer ?
#
loop_
_entity_poly.entity_id
_entity_poly.type
_entity_poly.pdbx_seq_one_letter_code
_entity_poly.pdbx_strand_id
1 'polypeptide(L)'
;VGNGELILNLNLQMLRQQTRSKCDLSGQTQCSSDCLSILVCTEGNETPVKSIKCNSETPFCDGGICTTAPGNCSLNVRRSNYFCTSTGLFPDPTDCTKYFSCSQPGSMSTEFLCPVGSIYNS
;
A
#
# COMPACT_ATOMS: atom_id res chain seq x y z
N VAL A 1 47.01 22.45 10.21
CA VAL A 1 46.53 21.39 9.29
C VAL A 1 45.18 20.92 9.80
N GLY A 2 44.10 21.42 9.22
CA GLY A 2 42.72 21.07 9.59
C GLY A 2 41.95 20.81 8.30
N ASN A 3 41.44 19.59 8.13
CA ASN A 3 40.70 19.15 6.95
C ASN A 3 39.20 19.18 7.28
N GLY A 4 38.45 20.07 6.62
CA GLY A 4 37.01 20.20 6.78
C GLY A 4 36.47 21.06 5.65
N GLU A 5 35.88 20.44 4.64
CA GLU A 5 35.20 21.09 3.52
C GLU A 5 33.95 20.23 3.20
N LEU A 6 32.74 20.75 3.01
CA LEU A 6 32.30 22.12 2.73
C LEU A 6 30.81 22.24 3.13
N ILE A 7 30.44 23.32 3.84
CA ILE A 7 29.05 23.74 4.04
C ILE A 7 28.80 24.88 3.05
N LEU A 8 27.79 24.77 2.17
CA LEU A 8 27.24 25.94 1.47
C LEU A 8 25.71 25.96 1.61
N ASN A 9 25.23 27.09 2.12
CA ASN A 9 23.86 27.38 2.50
C ASN A 9 23.05 28.04 1.35
N LEU A 10 21.74 27.77 1.37
CA LEU A 10 20.60 28.42 0.69
C LEU A 10 20.46 28.30 -0.85
N ASN A 11 19.61 27.37 -1.29
CA ASN A 11 18.69 27.60 -2.42
C ASN A 11 17.48 26.66 -2.34
N LEU A 12 16.26 27.22 -2.32
CA LEU A 12 14.89 26.66 -2.45
C LEU A 12 14.61 25.13 -2.60
N GLN A 13 15.35 24.21 -1.97
CA GLN A 13 15.08 22.76 -2.05
C GLN A 13 14.45 22.16 -0.80
N MET A 14 14.02 22.99 0.15
CA MET A 14 13.08 22.61 1.23
C MET A 14 11.66 22.25 0.70
N LEU A 15 11.53 21.76 -0.54
CA LEU A 15 10.25 21.41 -1.17
C LEU A 15 10.27 20.15 -2.07
N ARG A 16 11.40 19.47 -2.30
CA ARG A 16 11.40 18.30 -3.22
C ARG A 16 12.47 17.25 -2.87
N GLN A 17 12.04 16.04 -2.48
CA GLN A 17 12.65 14.72 -2.80
C GLN A 17 13.17 13.78 -1.68
N GLN A 18 12.43 13.51 -0.59
CA GLN A 18 12.74 12.28 0.17
C GLN A 18 11.54 11.54 0.78
N THR A 19 10.41 11.53 0.08
CA THR A 19 9.34 10.54 0.31
C THR A 19 9.42 9.45 -0.76
N ARG A 20 10.60 8.85 -0.98
CA ARG A 20 10.70 7.66 -1.84
C ARG A 20 10.06 6.52 -1.06
N SER A 21 8.89 6.11 -1.50
CA SER A 21 8.09 5.06 -0.84
C SER A 21 8.97 3.82 -0.69
N LYS A 22 9.26 3.48 0.57
CA LYS A 22 10.06 2.31 0.92
C LYS A 22 9.19 1.08 0.80
N CYS A 23 9.79 -0.02 0.39
CA CYS A 23 9.15 -1.33 0.49
C CYS A 23 8.97 -1.69 1.97
N ASP A 24 7.76 -2.09 2.34
CA ASP A 24 7.56 -2.88 3.55
C ASP A 24 8.31 -4.22 3.41
N LEU A 25 8.99 -4.66 4.48
CA LEU A 25 9.90 -5.82 4.49
C LEU A 25 9.19 -7.16 4.20
N SER A 26 7.87 -7.13 4.01
CA SER A 26 7.00 -8.27 3.69
C SER A 26 7.18 -8.85 2.27
N GLY A 27 7.99 -8.26 1.39
CA GLY A 27 8.33 -8.85 0.08
C GLY A 27 7.19 -8.87 -0.95
N GLN A 28 6.26 -7.92 -0.89
CA GLN A 28 5.10 -7.84 -1.79
C GLN A 28 5.11 -6.57 -2.66
N THR A 29 4.38 -6.60 -3.77
CA THR A 29 4.16 -5.42 -4.61
C THR A 29 3.35 -4.35 -3.87
N GLN A 30 3.82 -3.10 -3.91
CA GLN A 30 3.24 -1.97 -3.19
C GLN A 30 3.01 -0.80 -4.16
N CYS A 31 2.25 0.21 -3.76
CA CYS A 31 2.11 1.42 -4.57
C CYS A 31 3.20 2.44 -4.24
N SER A 32 3.65 3.16 -5.27
CA SER A 32 4.47 4.37 -5.09
C SER A 32 3.67 5.44 -4.37
N SER A 33 4.39 6.37 -3.73
CA SER A 33 3.89 7.59 -3.07
C SER A 33 3.13 8.49 -4.01
N ASP A 34 3.42 8.37 -5.30
CA ASP A 34 2.75 9.11 -6.37
C ASP A 34 1.48 8.40 -6.84
N CYS A 35 1.19 7.18 -6.37
CA CYS A 35 -0.02 6.41 -6.68
C CYS A 35 -0.21 6.07 -8.17
N LEU A 36 0.85 6.17 -8.96
CA LEU A 36 0.84 5.94 -10.41
C LEU A 36 1.81 4.84 -10.83
N SER A 37 2.41 4.13 -9.87
CA SER A 37 3.41 3.11 -10.15
C SER A 37 3.39 2.03 -9.07
N ILE A 38 3.61 0.80 -9.49
CA ILE A 38 3.80 -0.36 -8.63
C ILE A 38 5.28 -0.47 -8.29
N LEU A 39 5.59 -0.71 -7.03
CA LEU A 39 6.91 -1.02 -6.49
C LEU A 39 7.03 -2.53 -6.33
N VAL A 40 8.00 -3.14 -7.00
CA VAL A 40 8.35 -4.54 -6.85
C VAL A 40 9.36 -4.65 -5.71
N CYS A 41 8.91 -5.23 -4.61
CA CYS A 41 9.70 -5.39 -3.40
C CYS A 41 10.18 -6.81 -3.24
N THR A 42 11.27 -6.97 -2.50
CA THR A 42 11.80 -8.27 -2.09
C THR A 42 11.79 -8.34 -0.57
N GLU A 43 11.60 -9.55 -0.04
CA GLU A 43 11.56 -9.76 1.41
C GLU A 43 12.88 -9.29 2.05
N GLY A 44 12.78 -8.56 3.16
CA GLY A 44 13.95 -8.04 3.87
C GLY A 44 14.67 -6.86 3.19
N ASN A 45 14.16 -6.33 2.08
CA ASN A 45 14.74 -5.18 1.39
C ASN A 45 13.78 -3.99 1.33
N GLU A 46 14.20 -2.86 1.92
CA GLU A 46 13.44 -1.60 1.91
C GLU A 46 13.48 -0.86 0.56
N THR A 47 14.39 -1.26 -0.33
CA THR A 47 14.54 -0.68 -1.66
C THR A 47 13.75 -1.50 -2.70
N PRO A 48 12.88 -0.86 -3.48
CA PRO A 48 12.19 -1.54 -4.56
C PRO A 48 13.20 -1.95 -5.64
N VAL A 49 13.15 -3.22 -6.01
CA VAL A 49 13.99 -3.80 -7.08
C VAL A 49 13.60 -3.20 -8.43
N LYS A 50 12.31 -2.85 -8.58
CA LYS A 50 11.78 -2.23 -9.80
C LYS A 50 10.57 -1.37 -9.48
N SER A 51 10.38 -0.29 -10.25
CA SER A 51 9.12 0.44 -10.32
C SER A 51 8.49 0.26 -11.70
N ILE A 52 7.19 0.00 -11.72
CA ILE A 52 6.40 -0.24 -12.93
C ILE A 52 5.37 0.88 -13.01
N LYS A 53 5.46 1.71 -14.04
CA LYS A 53 4.51 2.80 -14.23
C LYS A 53 3.20 2.26 -14.79
N CYS A 54 2.09 2.68 -14.19
CA CYS A 54 0.75 2.38 -14.66
C CYS A 54 0.48 3.12 -15.99
N ASN A 55 -0.26 2.46 -16.91
CA ASN A 55 -0.51 2.98 -18.26
C ASN A 55 -1.76 3.87 -18.31
N SER A 56 -2.14 4.38 -19.48
CA SER A 56 -3.31 5.26 -19.61
C SER A 56 -4.66 4.57 -19.44
N GLU A 57 -4.73 3.24 -19.62
CA GLU A 57 -5.97 2.48 -19.45
C GLU A 57 -6.26 2.24 -17.97
N THR A 58 -5.23 1.95 -17.19
CA THR A 58 -5.28 1.78 -15.74
C THR A 58 -4.25 2.71 -15.09
N PRO A 59 -4.50 4.02 -14.98
CA PRO A 59 -3.46 4.98 -14.60
C PRO A 59 -3.16 5.04 -13.11
N PHE A 60 -4.04 4.52 -12.25
CA PHE A 60 -3.90 4.60 -10.80
C PHE A 60 -3.34 3.30 -10.23
N CYS A 61 -2.61 3.37 -9.11
CA CYS A 61 -2.17 2.22 -8.35
C CYS A 61 -3.02 2.10 -7.08
N ASP A 62 -3.64 0.94 -6.90
CA ASP A 62 -4.40 0.56 -5.72
C ASP A 62 -3.93 -0.83 -5.26
N GLY A 63 -3.47 -0.94 -4.01
CA GLY A 63 -3.02 -2.23 -3.45
C GLY A 63 -1.96 -2.96 -4.29
N GLY A 64 -1.02 -2.25 -4.92
CA GLY A 64 0.05 -2.84 -5.72
C GLY A 64 -0.38 -3.32 -7.11
N ILE A 65 -1.55 -2.92 -7.59
CA ILE A 65 -2.09 -3.25 -8.92
C ILE A 65 -2.52 -1.94 -9.62
N CYS A 66 -2.43 -1.89 -10.95
CA CYS A 66 -2.92 -0.74 -11.71
C CYS A 66 -4.44 -0.85 -11.96
N THR A 67 -5.16 0.25 -11.72
CA THR A 67 -6.62 0.35 -11.81
C THR A 67 -7.06 1.58 -12.61
N THR A 68 -8.28 1.56 -13.14
CA THR A 68 -8.92 2.68 -13.85
C THR A 68 -9.43 3.78 -12.91
N ALA A 69 -9.71 3.43 -11.66
CA ALA A 69 -10.25 4.34 -10.65
C ALA A 69 -9.18 4.71 -9.61
N PRO A 70 -9.08 5.99 -9.20
CA PRO A 70 -8.25 6.39 -8.08
C PRO A 70 -8.83 5.81 -6.79
N GLY A 71 -8.24 4.72 -6.31
CA GLY A 71 -8.59 4.10 -5.03
C GLY A 71 -7.83 4.71 -3.86
N ASN A 72 -7.96 4.10 -2.68
CA ASN A 72 -7.09 4.43 -1.57
C ASN A 72 -5.72 3.90 -1.93
N CYS A 73 -4.85 4.80 -2.40
CA CYS A 73 -3.44 4.55 -2.68
C CYS A 73 -2.75 4.06 -1.40
N SER A 74 -2.97 2.79 -1.14
CA SER A 74 -2.56 2.11 0.04
C SER A 74 -1.13 1.72 -0.27
N LEU A 75 -0.21 2.56 0.20
CA LEU A 75 1.24 2.32 0.15
C LEU A 75 1.64 1.00 0.80
N ASN A 76 0.69 0.38 1.50
CA ASN A 76 0.78 -0.97 1.96
C ASN A 76 -0.36 -1.73 1.28
N VAL A 77 -0.04 -2.78 0.53
CA VAL A 77 -0.81 -4.01 0.70
C VAL A 77 -0.53 -4.46 2.12
N ARG A 78 -1.12 -3.77 3.10
CA ARG A 78 -1.67 -4.52 4.20
C ARG A 78 -2.75 -5.29 3.45
N ARG A 79 -2.49 -6.56 3.14
CA ARG A 79 -3.53 -7.55 3.41
C ARG A 79 -4.04 -7.10 4.75
N SER A 80 -5.22 -6.49 4.77
CA SER A 80 -5.81 -6.00 5.99
C SER A 80 -5.98 -7.26 6.80
N ASN A 81 -4.96 -7.57 7.58
CA ASN A 81 -5.06 -8.38 8.75
C ASN A 81 -5.88 -7.50 9.67
N TYR A 82 -7.18 -7.44 9.37
CA TYR A 82 -8.14 -6.71 10.12
C TYR A 82 -8.07 -7.35 11.49
N PHE A 83 -7.55 -6.57 12.44
CA PHE A 83 -7.37 -7.07 13.78
C PHE A 83 -8.75 -7.08 14.42
N CYS A 84 -9.23 -8.28 14.73
CA CYS A 84 -10.59 -8.48 15.17
C CYS A 84 -10.80 -7.76 16.51
N THR A 85 -11.70 -6.79 16.55
CA THR A 85 -12.12 -6.12 17.79
C THR A 85 -13.21 -6.91 18.51
N SER A 86 -13.96 -7.71 17.76
CA SER A 86 -14.98 -8.63 18.26
C SER A 86 -15.11 -9.84 17.32
N THR A 87 -15.78 -10.89 17.78
CA THR A 87 -16.12 -12.06 16.97
C THR A 87 -17.29 -11.71 16.05
N GLY A 88 -17.20 -12.08 14.77
CA GLY A 88 -18.25 -11.80 13.79
C GLY A 88 -17.74 -11.70 12.34
N LEU A 89 -18.64 -11.27 11.45
CA LEU A 89 -18.33 -10.93 10.07
C LEU A 89 -18.36 -9.41 9.91
N PHE A 90 -17.33 -8.85 9.29
CA PHE A 90 -17.17 -7.40 9.12
C PHE A 90 -16.97 -7.06 7.65
N PRO A 91 -17.65 -6.04 7.10
CA PRO A 91 -17.41 -5.60 5.73
C PRO A 91 -15.99 -5.07 5.59
N ASP A 92 -15.38 -5.26 4.42
CA ASP A 92 -14.18 -4.51 4.08
C ASP A 92 -14.56 -3.04 3.82
N PRO A 93 -13.87 -2.06 4.46
CA PRO A 93 -14.21 -0.64 4.35
C PRO A 93 -13.82 -0.03 3.00
N THR A 94 -13.03 -0.74 2.20
CA THR A 94 -12.51 -0.32 0.89
C THR A 94 -13.12 -1.10 -0.28
N ASP A 95 -13.71 -2.28 -0.03
CA ASP A 95 -14.25 -3.19 -1.03
C ASP A 95 -15.53 -3.87 -0.53
N CYS A 96 -16.68 -3.38 -1.01
CA CYS A 96 -17.99 -3.93 -0.66
C CYS A 96 -18.21 -5.39 -1.11
N THR A 97 -17.33 -5.93 -1.96
CA THR A 97 -17.35 -7.34 -2.39
C THR A 97 -16.50 -8.25 -1.50
N LYS A 98 -15.89 -7.70 -0.46
CA LYS A 98 -15.09 -8.45 0.52
C LYS A 98 -15.65 -8.30 1.92
N TYR A 99 -15.45 -9.33 2.71
CA TYR A 99 -15.76 -9.33 4.13
C TYR A 99 -14.73 -10.14 4.91
N PHE A 100 -14.58 -9.80 6.18
CA PHE A 100 -13.65 -10.39 7.11
C PHE A 100 -14.38 -11.26 8.11
N SER A 101 -13.91 -12.48 8.33
CA SER A 101 -14.35 -13.32 9.43
C SER A 101 -13.38 -13.23 10.59
N CYS A 102 -13.94 -12.97 11.76
CA CYS A 102 -13.24 -12.87 13.01
C CYS A 102 -13.70 -13.98 13.95
N SER A 103 -12.80 -14.92 14.25
CA SER A 103 -13.09 -16.01 15.18
C SER A 103 -12.99 -15.56 16.64
N GLN A 104 -11.99 -14.74 16.99
CA GLN A 104 -11.77 -14.27 18.35
C GLN A 104 -11.31 -12.79 18.36
N PRO A 105 -11.65 -12.02 19.39
CA PRO A 105 -11.09 -10.68 19.57
C PRO A 105 -9.57 -10.78 19.78
N GLY A 106 -8.82 -9.88 19.14
CA GLY A 106 -7.36 -9.88 19.16
C GLY A 106 -6.70 -10.88 18.21
N SER A 107 -7.47 -11.58 17.36
CA SER A 107 -6.91 -12.44 16.31
C SER A 107 -6.88 -11.73 14.95
N MET A 108 -6.12 -12.31 14.02
CA MET A 108 -6.14 -11.93 12.61
C MET A 108 -7.49 -12.32 11.99
N SER A 109 -8.05 -11.44 11.15
CA SER A 109 -9.21 -11.77 10.32
C SER A 109 -8.86 -12.74 9.19
N THR A 110 -9.82 -13.58 8.82
CA THR A 110 -9.78 -14.32 7.55
C THR A 110 -10.58 -13.54 6.50
N GLU A 111 -9.98 -13.25 5.35
CA GLU A 111 -10.63 -12.54 4.25
C GLU A 111 -11.45 -13.49 3.37
N PHE A 112 -12.64 -13.05 2.96
CA PHE A 112 -13.53 -13.75 2.04
C PHE A 112 -14.05 -12.81 0.95
N LEU A 113 -14.21 -13.35 -0.25
CA LEU A 113 -14.86 -12.66 -1.36
C LEU A 113 -16.32 -13.10 -1.49
N CYS A 114 -17.20 -12.14 -1.72
CA CYS A 114 -18.57 -12.39 -2.12
C CYS A 114 -18.62 -13.00 -3.54
N PRO A 115 -19.66 -13.82 -3.84
CA PRO A 115 -19.93 -14.26 -5.21
C PRO A 115 -20.01 -13.10 -6.20
N VAL A 116 -19.63 -13.35 -7.45
CA VAL A 116 -19.60 -12.32 -8.51
C VAL A 116 -20.97 -11.66 -8.65
N GLY A 117 -20.99 -10.32 -8.57
CA GLY A 117 -22.21 -9.52 -8.68
C GLY A 117 -22.98 -9.34 -7.37
N SER A 118 -22.45 -9.82 -6.24
CA SER A 118 -23.02 -9.61 -4.92
C SER A 118 -22.09 -8.79 -4.02
N ILE A 119 -22.70 -7.99 -3.14
CA ILE A 119 -22.02 -7.20 -2.13
C ILE A 119 -22.37 -7.74 -0.75
N TYR A 120 -21.47 -7.59 0.21
CA TYR A 120 -21.75 -7.96 1.59
C TYR A 120 -22.83 -7.02 2.18
N ASN A 121 -23.84 -7.60 2.81
CA ASN A 121 -24.90 -6.89 3.53
C ASN A 121 -25.00 -7.50 4.94
N SER A 122 -24.73 -6.67 5.96
CA SER A 122 -24.62 -7.08 7.38
C SER A 122 -25.98 -7.18 8.07
#